data_AF-A0A024FHM8-F1
#
_entry.id   AF-A0A024FHM8-F1
#
_cell.length_a   1.000
_cell.length_b   1.000
_cell.length_c   1.000
_cell.angle_alpha   90.00
_cell.angle_beta   90.00
_cell.angle_gamma   90.00
#
_symmetry.space_group_name_H-M   'P 1'
#
loop_
_entity.id
_entity.type
_entity.pdbx_description
1 polymer ?
#
loop_
_entity_poly.entity_id
_entity_poly.type
_entity_poly.pdbx_seq_one_letter_code
_entity_poly.pdbx_strand_id
1 'polypeptide(L)' 'MTEENIKKSWRNLLTPFIIGIVVFIVSILFHKLGSKRPTPQTISLFGCVFGIVFMVFPGIKMLKFRKYLKSLNEN' A
#
# COMPACT_ATOMS: atom_id res chain seq x y z
N MET A 1 -2.42 -21.10 14.27
CA MET A 1 -3.15 -19.87 13.89
C MET A 1 -4.44 -20.30 13.22
N THR A 2 -5.62 -19.90 13.71
CA THR A 2 -6.90 -20.26 13.08
C THR A 2 -7.05 -19.57 11.73
N GLU A 3 -7.77 -20.19 10.78
CA GLU A 3 -8.00 -19.65 9.43
C GLU A 3 -8.57 -18.23 9.44
N GLU A 4 -9.46 -17.92 10.40
CA GLU A 4 -10.00 -16.58 10.60
C GLU A 4 -8.92 -15.54 10.88
N ASN A 5 -7.90 -15.88 11.68
CA ASN A 5 -6.80 -14.99 12.01
C ASN A 5 -5.87 -14.75 10.80
N ILE A 6 -5.71 -15.76 9.92
CA ILE A 6 -4.96 -15.63 8.67
C ILE A 6 -5.69 -14.68 7.71
N LYS A 7 -7.01 -14.88 7.54
CA LYS A 7 -7.85 -14.04 6.68
C LYS A 7 -7.89 -12.59 7.17
N LYS A 8 -7.99 -12.38 8.49
CA LYS A 8 -7.96 -11.05 9.12
C LYS A 8 -6.60 -10.36 8.92
N SER A 9 -5.50 -11.10 9.09
CA SER A 9 -4.15 -10.58 8.84
C SER A 9 -3.95 -10.18 7.38
N TRP A 10 -4.41 -10.99 6.43
CA TRP A 10 -4.38 -10.67 5.00
C TRP A 10 -5.18 -9.41 4.67
N ARG A 11 -6.42 -9.28 5.19
CA ARG A 11 -7.22 -8.05 4.99
C ARG A 11 -6.52 -6.82 5.57
N ASN A 12 -5.96 -6.93 6.77
CA ASN A 12 -5.22 -5.83 7.41
C ASN A 12 -3.96 -5.41 6.64
N LEU A 13 -3.37 -6.29 5.83
CA LEU A 13 -2.27 -5.95 4.94
C LEU A 13 -2.74 -5.43 3.58
N LEU A 14 -3.86 -5.93 3.07
CA LEU A 14 -4.42 -5.55 1.77
C LEU A 14 -5.08 -4.17 1.78
N THR A 15 -5.81 -3.84 2.84
CA THR A 15 -6.48 -2.53 2.97
C THR A 15 -5.51 -1.35 2.84
N PRO A 16 -4.41 -1.26 3.63
CA PRO A 16 -3.47 -0.15 3.49
C PRO A 16 -2.74 -0.16 2.14
N PHE A 17 -2.51 -1.34 1.54
CA PHE A 17 -1.92 -1.45 0.20
C PHE A 17 -2.81 -0.81 -0.87
N ILE A 18 -4.11 -1.11 -0.86
CA ILE A 18 -5.09 -0.53 -1.79
C ILE A 18 -5.21 0.98 -1.56
N ILE A 19 -5.25 1.43 -0.30
CA ILE A 19 -5.25 2.86 0.01
C ILE A 19 -4.01 3.54 -0.58
N GLY A 20 -2.82 2.94 -0.44
CA GLY A 20 -1.59 3.43 -1.04
C GLY A 20 -1.68 3.59 -2.57
N ILE A 21 -2.26 2.59 -3.26
CA ILE A 21 -2.50 2.65 -4.72
C ILE A 21 -3.42 3.82 -5.07
N VAL A 22 -4.55 3.97 -4.38
CA VAL A 22 -5.52 5.04 -4.66
C VAL A 22 -4.89 6.41 -4.44
N VAL A 23 -4.20 6.62 -3.32
CA VAL A 23 -3.50 7.88 -3.02
C VAL A 23 -2.45 8.18 -4.08
N PHE A 24 -1.70 7.17 -4.54
CA PHE A 24 -0.70 7.34 -5.58
C PHE A 24 -1.31 7.76 -6.92
N ILE A 25 -2.38 7.08 -7.35
CA ILE A 25 -3.09 7.41 -8.61
C ILE A 25 -3.64 8.83 -8.56
N VAL A 26 -4.33 9.19 -7.47
CA VAL A 26 -4.88 10.54 -7.28
C VAL A 26 -3.77 11.59 -7.30
N SER A 27 -2.64 11.31 -6.65
CA SER A 27 -1.50 12.23 -6.61
C SER A 27 -0.88 12.44 -7.99
N ILE A 28 -0.78 11.40 -8.82
CA ILE A 28 -0.32 11.50 -10.22
C ILE A 28 -1.32 12.31 -11.05
N LEU A 29 -2.61 12.03 -10.92
CA LEU A 29 -3.65 12.77 -11.65
C LEU A 29 -3.62 14.25 -11.28
N PHE A 30 -3.46 14.56 -10.00
CA PHE A 30 -3.35 15.94 -9.51
C PHE A 30 -2.05 16.60 -9.96
N HIS A 31 -0.96 15.86 -10.11
CA HIS A 31 0.28 16.38 -10.70
C HIS A 31 0.07 16.80 -12.16
N LYS A 32 -0.62 15.95 -12.94
CA LYS A 32 -0.77 16.11 -14.39
C LYS A 32 -1.85 17.14 -14.76
N LEU A 33 -2.96 17.14 -14.03
CA LEU A 33 -4.15 17.93 -14.34
C LEU A 33 -4.34 19.12 -13.39
N GLY A 34 -3.58 19.20 -12.30
CA GLY A 34 -3.70 20.24 -11.30
C GLY A 34 -3.07 21.57 -11.70
N SER A 35 -3.39 22.59 -10.91
CA SER A 35 -2.81 23.93 -11.06
C SER A 35 -1.28 23.89 -10.92
N LYS A 36 -0.56 24.55 -11.84
CA LYS A 36 0.92 24.70 -11.81
C LYS A 36 1.45 25.61 -10.69
N ARG A 37 0.64 25.85 -9.66
CA ARG A 37 1.07 26.58 -8.47
C ARG A 37 1.97 25.65 -7.64
N PRO A 38 2.97 26.19 -6.93
CA PRO A 38 3.92 25.39 -6.18
C PRO A 38 3.24 24.57 -5.06
N THR A 39 2.21 25.11 -4.41
CA THR A 39 1.47 24.42 -3.34
C THR A 39 0.80 23.12 -3.80
N PRO A 40 -0.03 23.10 -4.85
CA PRO A 40 -0.56 21.86 -5.44
C PRO A 40 0.49 20.83 -5.84
N GLN A 41 1.63 21.27 -6.40
CA GLN A 41 2.70 20.37 -6.82
C GLN A 41 3.39 19.71 -5.64
N THR A 42 3.67 20.47 -4.58
CA THR A 42 4.25 19.94 -3.34
C THR A 42 3.31 18.92 -2.69
N ILE A 43 2.01 19.20 -2.62
CA ILE A 43 1.01 18.26 -2.08
C ILE A 43 0.97 16.97 -2.89
N SER A 44 0.98 17.07 -4.22
CA SER A 44 1.02 15.92 -5.12
C SER A 44 2.30 15.09 -4.94
N LEU A 45 3.47 15.73 -4.78
CA LEU A 45 4.73 15.04 -4.52
C LEU A 45 4.68 14.26 -3.20
N PHE A 46 4.20 14.89 -2.12
CA PHE A 46 4.02 14.21 -0.83
C PHE A 46 3.04 13.05 -0.95
N GLY A 47 1.91 13.24 -1.63
CA GLY A 47 0.94 12.18 -1.88
C GLY A 47 1.54 10.98 -2.63
N CYS A 48 2.40 11.22 -3.63
CA CYS A 48 3.14 10.16 -4.32
C CYS A 48 4.06 9.39 -3.36
N VAL A 49 4.84 10.11 -2.53
CA VAL A 49 5.75 9.48 -1.56
C VAL A 49 4.95 8.65 -0.55
N PHE A 50 3.89 9.20 0.03
CA PHE A 50 3.03 8.47 0.96
C PHE A 50 2.39 7.25 0.29
N GLY A 51 1.87 7.38 -0.92
CA GLY A 51 1.31 6.26 -1.69
C GLY A 51 2.31 5.12 -1.87
N ILE A 52 3.58 5.45 -2.19
CA ILE A 52 4.66 4.47 -2.30
C ILE A 52 4.93 3.80 -0.95
N VAL A 53 5.03 4.55 0.15
CA VAL A 53 5.25 3.96 1.49
C VAL A 53 4.13 2.98 1.85
N PHE A 54 2.88 3.37 1.62
CA PHE A 54 1.71 2.52 1.87
C PHE A 54 1.59 1.33 0.92
N MET A 55 2.26 1.32 -0.24
CA MET A 55 2.37 0.14 -1.09
C MET A 55 3.53 -0.78 -0.65
N VAL A 56 4.71 -0.21 -0.41
CA VAL A 56 5.94 -0.98 -0.17
C VAL A 56 5.90 -1.69 1.19
N PHE A 57 5.52 -1.00 2.27
CA PHE A 57 5.53 -1.61 3.61
C PHE A 57 4.56 -2.79 3.74
N PRO A 58 3.27 -2.66 3.39
CA PRO A 58 2.34 -3.77 3.43
C PRO A 58 2.68 -4.85 2.39
N GLY A 59 3.19 -4.47 1.21
CA GLY A 59 3.65 -5.42 0.19
C GLY A 59 4.77 -6.33 0.68
N ILE A 60 5.80 -5.77 1.34
CA ILE A 60 6.88 -6.56 1.95
C ILE A 60 6.33 -7.48 3.04
N LYS A 61 5.42 -6.97 3.90
CA LYS A 61 4.79 -7.79 4.95
C LYS A 61 3.93 -8.92 4.37
N MET A 62 3.21 -8.70 3.27
CA MET A 62 2.47 -9.76 2.56
C MET A 62 3.41 -10.85 2.04
N LEU A 63 4.52 -10.48 1.41
CA LEU A 63 5.50 -11.46 0.92
C LEU A 63 6.10 -12.30 2.07
N LYS A 64 6.45 -11.66 3.19
CA LYS A 64 6.90 -12.37 4.40
C LYS A 64 5.82 -13.26 4.98
N PHE A 65 4.59 -12.78 5.07
CA PHE A 65 3.46 -13.57 5.58
C PHE A 65 3.15 -14.78 4.69
N ARG A 66 3.21 -14.61 3.37
CA ARG A 66 3.09 -15.72 2.41
C ARG A 66 4.18 -16.77 2.58
N LYS A 67 5.45 -16.34 2.74
CA LYS A 67 6.57 -17.25 3.01
C LYS A 67 6.37 -18.00 4.34
N TYR A 68 5.91 -17.32 5.38
CA TYR A 68 5.61 -17.91 6.68
C TYR A 68 4.52 -19.00 6.57
N LEU A 69 3.41 -18.70 5.89
CA LEU A 69 2.34 -19.68 5.67
C LEU A 69 2.81 -20.90 4.86
N LYS A 70 3.66 -20.68 3.84
CA LYS A 70 4.23 -21.77 3.05
C LYS A 70 5.13 -22.68 3.91
N SER A 71 5.98 -22.10 4.75
CA SER A 71 6.83 -22.86 5.68
C SER A 71 6.02 -23.65 6.72
N LEU A 72 4.86 -23.15 7.13
CA LEU A 72 3.95 -23.84 8.05
C LEU A 72 3.19 -25.01 7.43
N ASN A 73 3.09 -25.06 6.10
CA ASN A 73 2.39 -26.11 5.37
C ASN A 73 3.34 -27.21 4.84
N GLU A 74 4.65 -26.92 4.78
CA GLU A 74 5.70 -27.87 4.40
C GLU A 74 6.30 -28.62 5.60
N ASN A 75 6.05 -28.17 6.84
CA ASN A 75 6.36 -28.84 8.10
C ASN A 75 5.09 -29.48 8.69
#